data_AF-A0A954W5J2-F1
#
_entry.id   AF-A0A954W5J2-F1
#
_cell.length_a   1.000
_cell.length_b   1.000
_cell.length_c   1.000
_cell.angle_alpha   90.00
_cell.angle_beta   90.00
_cell.angle_gamma   90.00
#
_symmetry.space_group_name_H-M   'P 1'
#
loop_
_entity.id
_entity.type
_entity.pdbx_description
1 polymer ?
#
loop_
_entity_poly.entity_id
_entity_poly.type
_entity_poly.pdbx_seq_one_letter_code
_entity_poly.pdbx_strand_id
1 'polypeptide(L)'
;MSNAFSSLLFAQAGANSAIVAFAIYMCGVMLLAWASNRLLQSKSFLSEYFLGSRSLGMWAFALTFAATSSSGGSFIGFPALVYTHGWIVALWIGSYMIVPIVSMGLLGKRINQIARKTGAITIPDVLRDRFESPTFGLIA
;
A
#
# COMPACT_ATOMS: atom_id res chain seq x y z
N MET A 1 -31.87 38.80 -0.91
CA MET A 1 -30.41 39.05 -0.91
C MET A 1 -29.68 38.39 0.28
N SER A 2 -30.34 37.95 1.37
CA SER A 2 -29.65 37.30 2.51
C SER A 2 -29.19 35.86 2.26
N ASN A 3 -29.83 35.13 1.35
CA ASN A 3 -29.50 33.71 1.09
C ASN A 3 -28.14 33.49 0.39
N ALA A 4 -27.63 34.50 -0.32
CA ALA A 4 -26.34 34.43 -1.01
C ALA A 4 -25.15 34.63 -0.05
N PHE A 5 -25.35 35.41 1.01
CA PHE A 5 -24.31 35.68 2.01
C PHE A 5 -24.14 34.49 2.96
N SER A 6 -25.24 33.86 3.38
CA SER A 6 -25.20 32.63 4.16
C SER A 6 -24.57 31.47 3.38
N SER A 7 -24.91 31.29 2.09
CA SER A 7 -24.29 30.25 1.26
C SER A 7 -22.79 30.45 1.05
N LEU A 8 -22.31 31.71 0.93
CA LEU A 8 -20.89 32.02 0.83
C LEU A 8 -20.14 31.75 2.15
N LEU A 9 -20.75 32.05 3.30
CA LEU A 9 -20.17 31.72 4.60
C LEU A 9 -20.08 30.22 4.84
N PHE A 10 -21.09 29.43 4.45
CA PHE A 10 -21.05 27.96 4.55
C PHE A 10 -20.03 27.34 3.57
N ALA A 11 -19.91 27.89 2.36
CA ALA A 11 -18.90 27.47 1.40
C ALA A 11 -17.47 27.79 1.88
N GLN A 12 -17.26 28.97 2.47
CA GLN A 12 -15.98 29.38 3.04
C GLN A 12 -15.65 28.58 4.31
N ALA A 13 -16.63 28.31 5.18
CA ALA A 13 -16.46 27.46 6.35
C ALA A 13 -16.15 26.00 5.97
N GLY A 14 -16.78 25.48 4.92
CA GLY A 14 -16.50 24.14 4.38
C GLY A 14 -15.13 24.00 3.71
N ALA A 15 -14.70 25.03 2.98
CA ALA A 15 -13.35 25.07 2.41
C ALA A 15 -12.28 25.14 3.51
N ASN A 16 -12.50 25.98 4.52
CA ASN A 16 -11.60 26.10 5.67
C ASN A 16 -11.53 24.80 6.47
N SER A 17 -12.66 24.11 6.69
CA SER A 17 -12.66 22.83 7.43
C SER A 17 -11.96 21.70 6.65
N ALA A 18 -12.10 21.65 5.33
CA ALA A 18 -11.39 20.68 4.49
C ALA A 18 -9.86 20.88 4.52
N ILE A 19 -9.40 22.14 4.44
CA ILE A 19 -7.97 22.48 4.52
C ILE A 19 -7.43 22.13 5.91
N VAL A 20 -8.17 22.45 6.97
CA VAL A 20 -7.78 22.13 8.35
C VAL A 20 -7.69 20.61 8.55
N ALA A 21 -8.67 19.84 8.08
CA ALA A 21 -8.63 18.38 8.15
C ALA A 21 -7.45 17.78 7.38
N PHE A 22 -7.19 18.28 6.17
CA PHE A 22 -6.04 17.87 5.36
C PHE A 22 -4.70 18.21 6.06
N ALA A 23 -4.58 19.41 6.63
CA ALA A 23 -3.39 19.82 7.36
C ALA A 23 -3.15 18.94 8.60
N ILE A 24 -4.19 18.63 9.38
CA ILE A 24 -4.10 17.73 10.53
C ILE A 24 -3.65 16.33 10.08
N TYR A 25 -4.23 15.79 9.01
CA TYR A 25 -3.83 14.50 8.45
C TYR A 25 -2.36 14.48 8.04
N MET A 26 -1.92 15.49 7.27
CA MET A 26 -0.53 15.61 6.81
C MET A 26 0.45 15.71 7.98
N CYS A 27 0.16 16.57 8.96
CA CYS A 27 0.96 16.67 10.17
C CYS A 27 1.02 15.33 10.92
N GLY A 28 -0.11 14.63 11.02
CA GLY A 28 -0.18 13.31 11.64
C GLY A 28 0.73 12.28 10.96
N VAL A 29 0.66 12.17 9.63
CA VAL A 29 1.50 11.23 8.86
C VAL A 29 2.98 11.61 8.96
N MET A 30 3.32 12.90 8.91
CA MET A 30 4.71 13.37 9.08
C MET A 30 5.26 13.05 10.48
N LEU A 31 4.46 13.25 11.52
CA LEU A 31 4.85 12.92 12.89
C LEU A 31 5.05 11.41 13.07
N LEU A 32 4.17 10.59 12.49
CA LEU A 32 4.31 9.13 12.50
C LEU A 32 5.58 8.68 11.76
N ALA A 33 5.87 9.25 10.59
CA ALA A 33 7.08 8.96 9.83
C ALA A 33 8.35 9.33 10.61
N TRP A 34 8.36 10.50 11.24
CA TRP A 34 9.47 10.95 12.09
C TRP A 34 9.67 10.05 13.32
N ALA A 35 8.58 9.68 14.00
CA ALA A 35 8.63 8.78 15.15
C ALA A 35 9.12 7.38 14.75
N SER A 36 8.63 6.85 13.62
CA SER A 36 9.07 5.57 13.06
C SER A 36 10.56 5.59 12.75
N ASN A 37 11.07 6.63 12.08
CA ASN A 37 12.49 6.75 11.76
C ASN A 37 13.40 6.77 13.00
N ARG A 38 12.92 7.30 14.13
CA ARG A 38 13.68 7.28 15.40
C ARG A 38 13.68 5.90 16.07
N LEU A 39 12.64 5.11 15.87
CA LEU A 39 12.51 3.77 16.47
C LEU A 39 13.33 2.71 15.71
N LEU A 40 13.57 2.89 14.41
CA LEU A 40 14.30 1.95 13.54
C LEU A 40 15.84 1.95 13.73
N GLN A 41 16.36 2.50 14.84
CA GLN A 41 17.80 2.66 15.09
C GLN A 41 18.49 1.37 15.61
N SER A 42 17.78 0.25 15.75
CA SER A 42 18.34 -0.97 16.36
C SER A 42 18.19 -2.22 15.50
N LYS A 43 19.31 -2.59 14.83
CA LYS A 43 19.61 -3.77 13.99
C LYS A 43 19.86 -3.39 12.51
N SER A 44 20.28 -4.39 11.72
CA SER A 44 20.57 -4.26 10.28
C SER A 44 19.44 -3.48 9.58
N PHE A 45 19.75 -2.24 9.16
CA PHE A 45 18.82 -1.29 8.54
C PHE A 45 18.01 -1.92 7.42
N LEU A 46 18.65 -2.72 6.56
CA LEU A 46 18.00 -3.38 5.43
C LEU A 46 16.91 -4.38 5.89
N SER A 47 17.18 -5.18 6.92
CA SER A 47 16.20 -6.16 7.42
C SER A 47 15.04 -5.49 8.17
N GLU A 48 15.33 -4.42 8.88
CA GLU A 48 14.29 -3.70 9.64
C GLU A 48 13.39 -2.87 8.71
N TYR A 49 14.00 -2.13 7.78
CA TYR A 49 13.29 -1.28 6.84
C TYR A 49 12.49 -2.07 5.79
N PHE A 50 13.09 -3.10 5.16
CA PHE A 50 12.43 -3.84 4.08
C PHE A 50 11.61 -5.05 4.57
N LEU A 51 12.02 -5.70 5.66
CA LEU A 51 11.38 -6.93 6.14
C LEU A 51 10.62 -6.76 7.46
N GLY A 52 10.68 -5.59 8.11
CA GLY A 52 10.07 -5.39 9.43
C GLY A 52 10.59 -6.39 10.45
N SER A 53 11.88 -6.74 10.37
CA SER A 53 12.52 -7.80 11.17
C SER A 53 11.91 -9.21 11.02
N ARG A 54 11.13 -9.44 9.95
CA ARG A 54 10.39 -10.70 9.68
C ARG A 54 9.40 -11.08 10.78
N SER A 55 8.99 -10.12 11.60
CA SER A 55 8.06 -10.28 12.73
C SER A 55 6.69 -9.64 12.49
N LEU A 56 6.40 -9.19 11.26
CA LEU A 56 5.08 -8.64 10.91
C LEU A 56 3.98 -9.68 11.15
N GLY A 57 3.07 -9.37 12.05
CA GLY A 57 1.89 -10.18 12.32
C GLY A 57 0.91 -10.17 11.14
N MET A 58 -0.01 -11.15 11.13
CA MET A 58 -0.97 -11.33 10.04
C MET A 58 -1.84 -10.09 9.78
N TRP A 59 -2.28 -9.40 10.82
CA TRP A 59 -3.10 -8.18 10.68
C TRP A 59 -2.32 -7.01 10.08
N ALA A 60 -1.11 -6.76 10.58
CA ALA A 60 -0.24 -5.71 10.03
C ALA A 60 0.06 -6.00 8.55
N PHE A 61 0.37 -7.26 8.22
CA PHE A 61 0.59 -7.69 6.84
C PHE A 61 -0.66 -7.45 5.96
N ALA A 62 -1.85 -7.87 6.41
CA ALA A 62 -3.09 -7.71 5.64
C ALA A 62 -3.46 -6.24 5.41
N LEU A 63 -3.29 -5.38 6.43
CA LEU A 63 -3.53 -3.94 6.30
C LEU A 63 -2.53 -3.28 5.35
N THR A 64 -1.25 -3.62 5.45
CA THR A 64 -0.22 -3.12 4.50
C THR A 64 -0.52 -3.57 3.08
N PHE A 65 -0.95 -4.83 2.89
CA PHE A 65 -1.33 -5.35 1.58
C PHE A 65 -2.54 -4.61 0.99
N ALA A 66 -3.57 -4.36 1.81
CA ALA A 66 -4.75 -3.61 1.41
C ALA A 66 -4.43 -2.14 1.08
N ALA A 67 -3.57 -1.50 1.91
CA ALA A 67 -3.10 -0.14 1.68
C ALA A 67 -2.28 -0.05 0.37
N THR A 68 -1.41 -1.03 0.09
CA THR A 68 -0.62 -1.08 -1.14
C THR A 68 -1.50 -1.24 -2.38
N SER A 69 -2.58 -2.01 -2.26
CA SER A 69 -3.55 -2.19 -3.35
C SER A 69 -4.42 -0.94 -3.59
N SER A 70 -4.48 -0.03 -2.62
CA SER A 70 -5.31 1.16 -2.65
C SER A 70 -4.48 2.39 -3.02
N SER A 71 -4.65 2.88 -4.25
CA SER A 71 -3.98 4.09 -4.74
C SER A 71 -5.00 5.17 -5.09
N GLY A 72 -4.56 6.43 -5.22
CA GLY A 72 -5.43 7.51 -5.72
C GLY A 72 -6.02 7.21 -7.10
N GLY A 73 -5.26 6.51 -7.96
CA GLY A 73 -5.73 6.02 -9.25
C GLY A 73 -6.86 5.01 -9.11
N SER A 74 -6.80 4.13 -8.13
CA SER A 74 -7.89 3.18 -7.81
C SER A 74 -9.14 3.92 -7.30
N PHE A 75 -8.98 4.89 -6.41
CA PHE A 75 -10.10 5.62 -5.80
C PHE A 75 -10.90 6.48 -6.80
N ILE A 76 -10.23 7.09 -7.77
CA ILE A 76 -10.88 7.93 -8.78
C ILE A 76 -11.23 7.11 -10.04
N GLY A 77 -10.31 6.24 -10.46
CA GLY A 77 -10.44 5.47 -11.70
C GLY A 77 -11.54 4.42 -11.65
N PHE A 78 -11.68 3.68 -10.55
CA PHE A 78 -12.72 2.65 -10.44
C PHE A 78 -14.14 3.22 -10.54
N PRO A 79 -14.53 4.25 -9.75
CA PRO A 79 -15.86 4.85 -9.90
C PRO A 79 -16.09 5.46 -11.28
N ALA A 80 -15.08 6.08 -11.89
CA ALA A 80 -15.20 6.66 -13.23
C ALA A 80 -15.48 5.58 -14.30
N LEU A 81 -14.81 4.43 -14.22
CA LEU A 81 -15.04 3.31 -15.14
C LEU A 81 -16.42 2.67 -14.93
N VAL A 82 -16.84 2.50 -13.67
CA VAL A 82 -18.17 1.96 -13.35
C VAL A 82 -19.29 2.91 -13.79
N TYR A 83 -19.08 4.23 -13.65
CA TYR A 83 -20.04 5.23 -14.12
C TYR A 83 -20.22 5.18 -15.66
N THR A 84 -19.13 4.96 -16.39
CA THR A 84 -19.14 4.98 -17.87
C THR A 84 -19.55 3.65 -18.50
N HIS A 85 -19.21 2.52 -17.88
CA HIS A 85 -19.41 1.19 -18.45
C HIS A 85 -20.40 0.32 -17.65
N GLY A 86 -20.93 0.84 -16.54
CA GLY A 86 -21.90 0.17 -15.69
C GLY A 86 -21.29 -0.88 -14.75
N TRP A 87 -22.18 -1.61 -14.06
CA TRP A 87 -21.83 -2.56 -13.01
C TRP A 87 -20.99 -3.76 -13.48
N ILE A 88 -21.00 -4.08 -14.77
CA ILE A 88 -20.21 -5.20 -15.31
C ILE A 88 -18.71 -4.99 -15.07
N VAL A 89 -18.24 -3.75 -15.16
CA VAL A 89 -16.84 -3.40 -14.90
C VAL A 89 -16.52 -3.46 -13.41
N ALA A 90 -17.47 -3.09 -12.54
CA ALA A 90 -17.30 -3.24 -11.09
C ALA A 90 -17.10 -4.72 -10.71
N LEU A 91 -17.91 -5.62 -11.27
CA LEU A 91 -17.81 -7.05 -11.03
C LEU A 91 -16.51 -7.64 -11.60
N TRP A 92 -16.11 -7.22 -12.81
CA TRP A 92 -14.86 -7.65 -13.42
C TRP A 92 -13.65 -7.26 -12.55
N ILE A 93 -13.58 -6.00 -12.12
CA ILE A 93 -12.51 -5.49 -11.27
C ILE A 93 -12.52 -6.16 -9.89
N GLY A 94 -13.69 -6.27 -9.27
CA GLY A 94 -13.85 -6.95 -7.98
C GLY A 94 -13.43 -8.41 -8.04
N SER A 95 -13.75 -9.11 -9.14
CA SER A 95 -13.35 -10.51 -9.35
C SER A 95 -11.83 -10.68 -9.41
N TYR A 96 -11.09 -9.68 -9.91
CA TYR A 96 -9.63 -9.72 -9.98
C TYR A 96 -8.94 -9.75 -8.61
N MET A 97 -9.63 -9.37 -7.53
CA MET A 97 -9.07 -9.46 -6.16
C MET A 97 -8.78 -10.89 -5.73
N ILE A 98 -9.33 -11.91 -6.40
CA ILE A 98 -9.02 -13.32 -6.12
C ILE A 98 -7.56 -13.67 -6.46
N VAL A 99 -7.01 -13.04 -7.51
CA VAL A 99 -5.67 -13.35 -8.04
C VAL A 99 -4.57 -13.13 -6.99
N PRO A 100 -4.46 -11.95 -6.34
CA PRO A 100 -3.44 -11.75 -5.31
C PRO A 100 -3.61 -12.65 -4.08
N ILE A 101 -4.86 -12.99 -3.71
CA ILE A 101 -5.12 -13.89 -2.57
C ILE A 101 -4.60 -15.29 -2.88
N VAL A 102 -4.96 -15.80 -4.07
CA VAL A 102 -4.54 -17.13 -4.53
C VAL A 102 -3.03 -17.19 -4.76
N SER A 103 -2.45 -16.17 -5.39
CA SER A 103 -0.99 -16.13 -5.63
C SER A 103 -0.22 -16.09 -4.30
N MET A 104 -0.68 -15.31 -3.32
CA MET A 104 -0.04 -15.25 -2.01
C MET A 104 -0.20 -16.57 -1.23
N GLY A 105 -1.36 -17.21 -1.32
CA GLY A 105 -1.60 -18.53 -0.71
C GLY A 105 -0.74 -19.65 -1.32
N LEU A 106 -0.60 -19.69 -2.64
CA LEU A 106 0.14 -20.74 -3.36
C LEU A 106 1.65 -20.52 -3.35
N LEU A 107 2.10 -19.30 -3.65
CA LEU A 107 3.51 -18.99 -3.90
C LEU A 107 4.19 -18.35 -2.67
N GLY A 108 3.45 -17.58 -1.87
CA GLY A 108 4.00 -16.80 -0.76
C GLY A 108 4.77 -17.66 0.25
N LYS A 109 4.26 -18.84 0.60
CA LYS A 109 4.96 -19.77 1.50
C LYS A 109 6.30 -20.23 0.95
N ARG A 110 6.37 -20.60 -0.34
CA ARG A 110 7.60 -21.09 -0.98
C ARG A 110 8.63 -19.97 -1.12
N ILE A 111 8.20 -18.78 -1.56
CA ILE A 111 9.05 -17.60 -1.68
C ILE A 111 9.64 -17.23 -0.30
N ASN A 112 8.80 -17.18 0.75
CA ASN A 112 9.25 -16.87 2.11
C ASN A 112 10.23 -17.91 2.66
N GLN A 113 10.06 -19.20 2.33
CA GLN A 113 11.02 -20.24 2.74
C GLN A 113 12.41 -20.05 2.11
N ILE A 114 12.47 -19.73 0.81
CA ILE A 114 13.74 -19.50 0.12
C ILE A 114 14.40 -18.22 0.67
N ALA A 115 13.65 -17.12 0.75
CA ALA A 115 14.14 -15.84 1.27
C ALA A 115 14.70 -15.95 2.70
N ARG A 116 14.09 -16.79 3.56
CA ARG A 116 14.59 -17.04 4.92
C ARG A 116 15.89 -17.84 4.95
N LYS A 117 16.07 -18.81 4.03
CA LYS A 117 17.28 -19.64 3.96
C LYS A 117 18.48 -18.88 3.42
N THR A 118 18.26 -18.02 2.42
CA THR A 118 19.35 -17.37 1.68
C THR A 118 19.61 -15.93 2.14
N GLY A 119 18.69 -15.36 2.93
CA GLY A 119 18.78 -13.97 3.35
C GLY A 119 18.30 -12.98 2.29
N ALA A 120 17.76 -13.44 1.16
CA ALA A 120 17.22 -12.58 0.11
C ALA A 120 16.15 -11.61 0.63
N ILE A 121 16.20 -10.39 0.11
CA ILE A 121 15.31 -9.27 0.47
C ILE A 121 14.45 -8.87 -0.74
N THR A 122 14.93 -9.10 -1.97
CA THR A 122 14.21 -8.80 -3.21
C THR A 122 13.74 -10.07 -3.91
N ILE A 123 12.74 -9.95 -4.81
CA ILE A 123 12.29 -11.08 -5.63
C ILE A 123 13.38 -11.55 -6.60
N PRO A 124 14.12 -10.68 -7.30
CA PRO A 124 15.25 -11.11 -8.12
C PRO A 124 16.30 -11.92 -7.36
N ASP A 125 16.62 -11.55 -6.11
CA ASP A 125 17.54 -12.34 -5.26
C ASP A 125 16.97 -13.73 -4.97
N VAL A 126 15.68 -13.83 -4.64
CA VAL A 126 15.01 -15.12 -4.43
C VAL A 126 15.07 -15.99 -5.69
N LEU A 127 14.91 -15.41 -6.87
CA LEU A 127 14.99 -16.13 -8.15
C LEU A 127 16.42 -16.57 -8.45
N ARG A 128 17.40 -15.67 -8.30
CA ARG A 128 18.82 -15.97 -8.42
C ARG A 128 19.23 -17.13 -7.54
N ASP A 129 18.86 -17.09 -6.26
CA ASP A 129 19.24 -18.12 -5.29
C ASP A 129 18.46 -19.42 -5.49
N ARG A 130 17.22 -19.35 -6.01
CA ARG A 130 16.43 -20.53 -6.33
C ARG A 130 16.99 -21.32 -7.51
N PHE A 131 17.52 -20.62 -8.51
CA PHE A 131 18.03 -21.22 -9.74
C PHE A 131 19.57 -21.25 -9.82
N GLU A 132 20.25 -20.80 -8.75
CA GLU A 132 21.71 -20.73 -8.64
C GLU A 132 22.40 -20.05 -9.82
N SER A 133 21.71 -19.10 -10.47
CA SER A 133 22.14 -18.51 -11.72
C SER A 133 22.08 -16.97 -11.65
N PRO A 134 23.22 -16.27 -11.86
CA PRO A 134 23.28 -14.81 -11.84
C PRO A 134 22.37 -14.15 -12.87
N THR A 135 22.15 -14.82 -14.00
CA THR A 135 21.33 -14.29 -15.10
C THR A 135 19.91 -14.02 -14.65
N PHE A 136 19.33 -14.89 -13.81
CA PHE A 136 17.96 -14.70 -13.31
C PHE A 136 17.82 -13.52 -12.34
N GLY A 137 18.89 -13.12 -11.66
CA GLY A 137 18.87 -11.92 -10.82
C GLY A 137 19.03 -10.61 -11.61
N LEU A 138 19.54 -10.68 -12.84
CA LEU A 138 19.80 -9.51 -13.69
C LEU A 138 18.65 -9.21 -14.66
N ILE A 139 17.87 -10.22 -15.04
CA ILE A 139 16.76 -10.09 -16.01
C ILE A 139 15.38 -9.95 -15.35
N ALA A 140 15.27 -10.21 -14.05
CA ALA A 140 14.03 -10.16 -13.28
C ALA A 140 13.84 -8.80 -12.62
#